data_AF-A0A5K1JTW9-F1
#
_entry.id   AF-A0A5K1JTW9-F1
#
_cell.length_a   1.000
_cell.length_b   1.000
_cell.length_c   1.000
_cell.angle_alpha   90.00
_cell.angle_beta   90.00
_cell.angle_gamma   90.00
#
_symmetry.space_group_name_H-M   'P 1'
#
loop_
_entity.id
_entity.type
_entity.pdbx_description
1 polymer ?
#
loop_
_entity_poly.entity_id
_entity_poly.type
_entity_poly.pdbx_seq_one_letter_code
_entity_poly.pdbx_strand_id
1 'polypeptide(L)'
;GRAEEGARILAQLEDRDSPDHPDVVAKRKEIQVSLAQESAGGPFRYRELLQGGRLGNFRQICLCVGVNVMQQFTGANMINYLAPVVYQNTMGLSRNLSLLLGGFTAVTYMFASFIPLWTVDRYGRRFLLMTSATGLSVCFILASILLSIGTKSAAYGATAMVFIFQIFLGIGYLPIVSPTIAYLDSVRHPY
;
A
#
# COMPACT_ATOMS: atom_id res chain seq x y z
N GLY A 1 -1.60 37.47 0.20
CA GLY A 1 -1.46 36.02 0.46
C GLY A 1 -2.59 35.57 1.36
N ARG A 2 -3.14 34.38 1.15
CA ARG A 2 -4.37 33.86 1.81
C ARG A 2 -4.12 33.40 3.28
N ALA A 3 -3.30 34.13 4.02
CA ALA A 3 -2.82 33.73 5.35
C ALA A 3 -3.93 33.76 6.42
N GLU A 4 -4.80 34.77 6.39
CA GLU A 4 -5.95 34.85 7.29
C GLU A 4 -7.01 33.77 6.98
N GLU A 5 -7.24 33.51 5.70
CA GLU A 5 -8.14 32.44 5.25
C GLU A 5 -7.61 31.07 5.71
N GLY A 6 -6.30 30.83 5.58
CA GLY A 6 -5.66 29.61 6.09
C GLY A 6 -5.76 29.45 7.60
N ALA A 7 -5.64 30.54 8.37
CA ALA A 7 -5.77 30.50 9.82
C ALA A 7 -7.21 30.17 10.27
N ARG A 8 -8.23 30.69 9.57
CA ARG A 8 -9.64 30.36 9.84
C ARG A 8 -9.96 28.89 9.56
N ILE A 9 -9.49 28.35 8.45
CA ILE A 9 -9.68 26.93 8.10
C ILE A 9 -8.95 26.03 9.10
N LEU A 10 -7.74 26.40 9.50
CA LEU A 10 -6.97 25.65 10.49
C LEU A 10 -7.67 25.64 11.85
N ALA A 11 -8.28 26.75 12.26
CA ALA A 11 -9.08 26.80 13.48
C ALA A 11 -10.30 25.85 13.41
N GLN A 12 -11.00 25.81 12.27
CA GLN A 12 -12.10 24.87 12.07
C GLN A 12 -11.65 23.40 12.10
N LEU A 13 -10.46 23.10 11.56
CA LEU A 13 -9.91 21.74 11.55
C LEU A 13 -9.52 21.26 12.96
N GLU A 14 -9.07 22.18 13.81
CA GLU A 14 -8.70 21.91 15.20
C GLU A 14 -9.87 22.00 16.18
N ASP A 15 -11.10 22.21 15.69
CA ASP A 15 -12.28 22.44 16.51
C ASP A 15 -12.09 23.62 17.49
N ARG A 16 -11.57 24.74 16.97
CA ARG A 16 -11.31 25.97 17.73
C ARG A 16 -12.08 27.16 17.17
N ASP A 17 -12.64 27.96 18.07
CA ASP A 17 -13.47 29.13 17.71
C ASP A 17 -12.67 30.33 17.20
N SER A 18 -11.36 30.38 17.48
CA SER A 18 -10.51 31.52 17.15
C SER A 18 -9.28 31.11 16.33
N PRO A 19 -8.98 31.84 15.23
CA PRO A 19 -7.72 31.74 14.49
C PRO A 19 -6.47 32.05 15.33
N ASP A 20 -6.65 32.74 16.46
CA ASP A 20 -5.58 33.14 17.38
C ASP A 20 -5.43 32.17 18.56
N HIS A 21 -6.19 31.07 18.58
CA HIS A 21 -6.03 30.05 19.60
C HIS A 21 -4.59 29.51 19.60
N PRO A 22 -3.95 29.32 20.77
CA PRO A 22 -2.53 28.93 20.85
C PRO A 22 -2.18 27.69 20.03
N ASP A 23 -3.05 26.68 19.99
CA ASP A 23 -2.88 25.47 19.18
C ASP A 23 -2.84 25.76 17.66
N VAL A 24 -3.70 26.66 17.19
CA VAL A 24 -3.81 27.05 15.77
C VAL A 24 -2.57 27.86 15.37
N VAL A 25 -2.13 28.76 16.25
CA VAL A 25 -0.90 29.55 16.04
C VAL A 25 0.33 28.63 16.03
N ALA A 26 0.39 27.63 16.91
CA ALA A 26 1.46 26.64 16.95
C ALA A 26 1.53 25.83 15.65
N LYS A 27 0.41 25.27 15.18
CA LYS A 27 0.35 24.54 13.90
C LYS A 27 0.65 25.41 12.70
N ARG A 28 0.15 26.66 12.68
CA ARG A 28 0.48 27.62 11.62
C ARG A 28 1.99 27.88 11.56
N LYS A 29 2.63 28.03 12.72
CA LYS A 29 4.07 28.23 12.83
C LYS A 29 4.83 26.99 12.35
N GLU A 30 4.41 25.79 12.71
CA GLU A 30 4.98 24.54 12.23
C GLU A 30 4.94 24.47 10.70
N ILE A 31 3.77 24.69 10.09
CA ILE A 31 3.59 24.68 8.63
C ILE A 31 4.50 25.72 7.96
N GLN A 32 4.57 26.93 8.52
CA GLN A 32 5.43 27.99 7.99
C GLN A 32 6.92 27.64 8.06
N VAL A 33 7.35 26.98 9.15
CA VAL A 33 8.73 26.50 9.30
C VAL A 33 9.03 25.39 8.28
N SER A 34 8.14 24.41 8.12
CA SER A 34 8.29 23.35 7.12
C SER A 34 8.34 23.91 5.70
N LEU A 35 7.47 24.88 5.37
CA LEU A 35 7.48 25.55 4.07
C LEU A 35 8.78 26.35 3.84
N ALA A 36 9.29 27.04 4.85
CA ALA A 36 10.54 27.78 4.74
C ALA A 36 11.74 26.84 4.52
N GLN A 37 11.73 25.68 5.18
CA GLN A 37 12.74 24.63 4.98
C GLN A 37 12.66 24.03 3.57
N GLU A 38 11.47 23.75 3.06
CA GLU A 38 11.28 23.21 1.71
C GLU A 38 11.62 24.25 0.62
N SER A 39 11.22 25.51 0.82
CA SER A 39 11.45 26.62 -0.12
C SER A 39 12.93 27.02 -0.21
N ALA A 40 13.74 26.73 0.82
CA ALA A 40 15.18 26.98 0.80
C ALA A 40 15.92 26.16 -0.28
N GLY A 41 15.35 25.03 -0.70
CA GLY A 41 15.85 24.21 -1.81
C GLY A 41 15.47 24.71 -3.20
N GLY A 42 14.63 25.75 -3.30
CA GLY A 42 14.00 26.18 -4.54
C GLY A 42 12.73 25.37 -4.87
N PRO A 43 12.00 25.72 -5.94
CA PRO A 43 10.79 24.99 -6.34
C PRO A 43 11.15 23.57 -6.77
N PHE A 44 10.34 22.60 -6.34
CA PHE A 44 10.52 21.18 -6.70
C PHE A 44 10.69 20.99 -8.22
N ARG A 45 11.78 20.33 -8.63
CA ARG A 45 12.02 20.00 -10.04
C ARG A 45 11.97 18.50 -10.23
N TYR A 46 11.21 18.03 -11.22
CA TYR A 46 11.19 16.61 -11.60
C TYR A 46 12.58 16.03 -11.92
N ARG A 47 13.57 16.87 -12.28
CA ARG A 47 14.96 16.45 -12.48
C ARG A 47 15.68 16.07 -11.19
N GLU A 48 15.26 16.58 -10.02
CA GLU A 48 15.82 16.25 -8.70
C GLU A 48 15.47 14.83 -8.24
N LEU A 49 14.42 14.24 -8.83
CA LEU A 49 14.07 12.82 -8.67
C LEU A 49 15.07 11.90 -9.41
N LEU A 50 15.56 12.36 -10.57
CA LEU A 50 16.51 11.61 -11.41
C LEU A 50 17.97 11.90 -11.06
N GLN A 51 18.24 13.04 -10.43
CA GLN A 51 19.56 13.37 -9.92
C GLN A 51 19.77 12.71 -8.57
N GLY A 52 20.89 12.00 -8.41
CA GLY A 52 21.32 11.41 -7.14
C GLY A 52 21.79 12.47 -6.16
N GLY A 53 20.90 13.40 -5.79
CA GLY A 53 21.16 14.41 -4.76
C GLY A 53 21.46 13.79 -3.39
N ARG A 54 21.70 14.66 -2.40
CA ARG A 54 22.18 14.34 -1.04
C ARG A 54 21.42 13.22 -0.30
N LEU A 55 20.15 12.99 -0.62
CA LEU A 55 19.28 11.95 -0.04
C LEU A 55 19.24 10.61 -0.81
N GLY A 56 19.90 10.51 -1.97
CA GLY A 56 19.83 9.29 -2.79
C GLY A 56 18.45 9.06 -3.41
N ASN A 57 17.74 10.15 -3.76
CA ASN A 57 16.38 10.17 -4.32
C ASN A 57 16.20 9.15 -5.46
N PHE A 58 17.15 9.09 -6.39
CA PHE A 58 17.11 8.13 -7.50
C PHE A 58 17.03 6.68 -7.03
N ARG A 59 17.84 6.28 -6.04
CA ARG A 59 17.84 4.92 -5.49
C ARG A 59 16.51 4.61 -4.81
N GLN A 60 15.95 5.56 -4.05
CA GLN A 60 14.65 5.41 -3.40
C GLN A 60 13.53 5.23 -4.44
N ILE A 61 13.52 6.06 -5.48
CA ILE A 61 12.53 5.97 -6.56
C ILE A 61 12.67 4.65 -7.32
N CYS A 62 13.89 4.23 -7.66
CA CYS A 62 14.11 2.93 -8.29
C CYS A 62 13.58 1.78 -7.43
N LEU A 63 13.76 1.84 -6.11
CA LEU A 63 13.20 0.84 -5.19
C LEU A 63 11.67 0.89 -5.14
N CYS A 64 11.07 2.08 -5.04
CA CYS A 64 9.62 2.25 -5.07
C CYS A 64 9.01 1.74 -6.38
N VAL A 65 9.58 2.15 -7.52
CA VAL A 65 9.15 1.69 -8.84
C VAL A 65 9.33 0.18 -8.97
N GLY A 66 10.48 -0.35 -8.56
CA GLY A 66 10.76 -1.79 -8.58
C GLY A 66 9.74 -2.60 -7.79
N VAL A 67 9.41 -2.18 -6.57
CA VAL A 67 8.41 -2.84 -5.73
C VAL A 67 7.00 -2.77 -6.34
N ASN A 68 6.60 -1.61 -6.90
CA ASN A 68 5.30 -1.46 -7.55
C ASN A 68 5.20 -2.33 -8.82
N VAL A 69 6.27 -2.40 -9.61
CA VAL A 69 6.31 -3.26 -10.80
C VAL A 69 6.22 -4.74 -10.40
N MET A 70 6.99 -5.18 -9.40
CA MET A 70 6.92 -6.54 -8.88
C MET A 70 5.52 -6.87 -8.36
N GLN A 71 4.87 -5.94 -7.65
CA GLN A 71 3.49 -6.10 -7.20
C GLN A 71 2.56 -6.40 -8.37
N GLN A 72 2.63 -5.62 -9.45
CA GLN A 72 1.74 -5.83 -10.60
C GLN A 72 1.98 -7.17 -11.29
N PHE A 73 3.24 -7.61 -11.36
CA PHE A 73 3.59 -8.91 -11.93
C PHE A 73 3.11 -10.11 -11.10
N THR A 74 2.74 -9.94 -9.83
CA THR A 74 2.17 -11.04 -9.03
C THR A 74 0.80 -11.54 -9.55
N GLY A 75 0.14 -10.79 -10.43
CA GLY A 75 -1.19 -11.13 -10.93
C GLY A 75 -2.34 -10.68 -10.03
N ALA A 76 -2.06 -9.87 -8.99
CA ALA A 76 -3.04 -9.32 -8.05
C ALA A 76 -4.23 -8.64 -8.76
N ASN A 77 -3.97 -7.82 -9.79
CA ASN A 77 -5.03 -7.14 -10.55
C ASN A 77 -5.98 -8.12 -11.22
N MET A 78 -5.46 -9.20 -11.82
CA MET A 78 -6.30 -10.20 -12.48
C MET A 78 -7.25 -10.83 -11.48
N ILE A 79 -6.78 -11.21 -10.28
CA ILE A 79 -7.65 -11.76 -9.25
C ILE A 79 -8.67 -10.72 -8.77
N ASN A 80 -8.26 -9.48 -8.52
CA ASN A 80 -9.18 -8.45 -8.02
C ASN A 80 -10.32 -8.12 -8.98
N TYR A 81 -10.08 -8.10 -10.30
CA TYR A 81 -11.11 -7.77 -11.28
C TYR A 81 -11.82 -9.00 -11.86
N LEU A 82 -11.11 -10.12 -11.97
CA LEU A 82 -11.55 -11.29 -12.73
C LEU A 82 -11.64 -12.55 -11.86
N ALA A 83 -11.59 -12.48 -10.53
CA ALA A 83 -11.73 -13.65 -9.65
C ALA A 83 -12.89 -14.59 -10.04
N PRO A 84 -14.15 -14.11 -10.27
CA PRO A 84 -15.23 -15.00 -10.68
C PRO A 84 -14.97 -15.70 -12.02
N VAL A 85 -14.31 -15.01 -12.96
CA VAL A 85 -13.95 -15.55 -14.27
C VAL A 85 -12.85 -16.60 -14.13
N VAL A 86 -11.85 -16.36 -13.27
CA VAL A 86 -10.78 -17.32 -12.97
C VAL A 86 -11.37 -18.59 -12.32
N TYR A 87 -12.24 -18.43 -11.32
CA TYR A 87 -12.88 -19.58 -10.67
C TYR A 87 -13.75 -20.39 -11.64
N GLN A 88 -14.43 -19.74 -12.56
CA GLN A 88 -15.28 -20.41 -13.53
C GLN A 88 -14.50 -21.05 -14.68
N ASN A 89 -13.65 -20.27 -15.37
CA ASN A 89 -13.02 -20.69 -16.62
C ASN A 89 -11.72 -21.46 -16.39
N THR A 90 -10.96 -21.10 -15.36
CA THR A 90 -9.69 -21.76 -15.05
C THR A 90 -9.91 -22.95 -14.13
N MET A 91 -10.72 -22.79 -13.09
CA MET A 91 -10.94 -23.85 -12.08
C MET A 91 -12.17 -24.72 -12.37
N GLY A 92 -12.97 -24.40 -13.39
CA GLY A 92 -14.13 -25.21 -13.81
C GLY A 92 -15.28 -25.23 -12.80
N LEU A 93 -15.35 -24.24 -11.90
CA LEU A 93 -16.39 -24.15 -10.89
C LEU A 93 -17.71 -23.62 -11.47
N SER A 94 -18.82 -24.00 -10.83
CA SER A 94 -20.15 -23.52 -11.24
C SER A 94 -20.26 -22.00 -11.15
N ARG A 95 -21.04 -21.38 -12.05
CA ARG A 95 -21.23 -19.92 -12.10
C ARG A 95 -21.60 -19.31 -10.74
N ASN A 96 -22.58 -19.90 -10.05
CA ASN A 96 -23.05 -19.40 -8.76
C ASN A 96 -21.95 -19.46 -7.69
N LEU A 97 -21.21 -20.57 -7.65
CA LEU A 97 -20.10 -20.73 -6.71
C LEU A 97 -18.98 -19.73 -7.01
N SER A 98 -18.61 -19.55 -8.27
CA SER A 98 -17.55 -18.62 -8.69
C SER A 98 -17.86 -17.17 -8.33
N LEU A 99 -19.13 -16.75 -8.43
CA LEU A 99 -19.58 -15.42 -8.00
C LEU A 99 -19.47 -15.25 -6.48
N LEU A 100 -19.93 -16.24 -5.71
CA LEU A 100 -19.80 -16.24 -4.25
C LEU A 100 -18.33 -16.17 -3.82
N LEU A 101 -17.49 -17.04 -4.40
CA LEU A 101 -16.06 -17.07 -4.11
C LEU A 101 -15.39 -15.74 -4.46
N GLY A 102 -15.70 -15.13 -5.60
CA GLY A 102 -15.17 -13.80 -5.95
C GLY A 102 -15.52 -12.73 -4.91
N GLY A 103 -16.76 -12.71 -4.42
CA GLY A 103 -17.17 -11.83 -3.34
C GLY A 103 -16.39 -12.09 -2.03
N PHE A 104 -16.28 -13.36 -1.62
CA PHE A 104 -15.51 -13.72 -0.44
C PHE A 104 -14.02 -13.42 -0.57
N THR A 105 -13.44 -13.53 -1.75
CA THR A 105 -12.04 -13.17 -2.03
C THR A 105 -11.81 -11.68 -1.81
N ALA A 106 -12.74 -10.83 -2.25
CA ALA A 106 -12.68 -9.39 -1.99
C ALA A 106 -12.83 -9.07 -0.49
N VAL A 107 -13.76 -9.72 0.20
CA VAL A 107 -13.94 -9.58 1.66
C VAL A 107 -12.69 -10.05 2.42
N THR A 108 -12.06 -11.14 1.98
CA THR A 108 -10.82 -11.64 2.58
C THR A 108 -9.70 -10.63 2.43
N TYR A 109 -9.55 -10.03 1.25
CA TYR A 109 -8.58 -8.96 1.04
C TYR A 109 -8.87 -7.73 1.92
N MET A 110 -10.15 -7.35 2.05
CA MET A 110 -10.57 -6.28 2.96
C MET A 110 -10.15 -6.58 4.40
N PHE A 111 -10.40 -7.77 4.93
CA PHE A 111 -9.96 -8.12 6.28
C PHE A 111 -8.43 -8.20 6.42
N ALA A 112 -7.75 -8.75 5.40
CA ALA A 112 -6.29 -8.80 5.37
C ALA A 112 -5.66 -7.40 5.39
N SER A 113 -6.34 -6.39 4.84
CA SER A 113 -5.84 -5.02 4.82
C SER A 113 -5.71 -4.36 6.21
N PHE A 114 -6.42 -4.88 7.22
CA PHE A 114 -6.31 -4.40 8.59
C PHE A 114 -5.10 -4.99 9.33
N ILE A 115 -4.60 -6.16 8.92
CA ILE A 115 -3.47 -6.84 9.59
C ILE A 115 -2.20 -5.97 9.62
N PRO A 116 -1.81 -5.29 8.52
CA PRO A 116 -0.70 -4.32 8.53
C PRO A 116 -0.79 -3.24 9.60
N LEU A 117 -2.00 -2.79 9.96
CA LEU A 117 -2.18 -1.67 10.91
C LEU A 117 -1.56 -1.97 12.26
N TRP A 118 -1.50 -3.24 12.66
CA TRP A 118 -0.89 -3.66 13.93
C TRP A 118 0.49 -4.28 13.76
N THR A 119 0.81 -4.80 12.57
CA THR A 119 2.05 -5.53 12.32
C THR A 119 3.18 -4.64 11.78
N VAL A 120 2.87 -3.51 11.13
CA VAL A 120 3.88 -2.62 10.53
C VAL A 120 4.81 -2.00 11.56
N ASP A 121 4.25 -1.54 12.67
CA ASP A 121 5.03 -0.88 13.73
C ASP A 121 5.83 -1.88 14.57
N ARG A 122 5.41 -3.15 14.60
CA ARG A 122 6.03 -4.20 15.43
C ARG A 122 7.17 -4.94 14.73
N TYR A 123 7.02 -5.26 13.44
CA TYR A 123 7.97 -6.12 12.72
C TYR A 123 8.79 -5.36 11.67
N GLY A 124 8.39 -4.13 11.34
CA GLY A 124 9.06 -3.31 10.34
C GLY A 124 8.77 -3.73 8.89
N ARG A 125 8.95 -2.77 7.97
CA ARG A 125 8.49 -2.83 6.57
C ARG A 125 9.22 -3.88 5.73
N ARG A 126 10.55 -4.00 5.90
CA ARG A 126 11.36 -4.93 5.11
C ARG A 126 11.01 -6.38 5.40
N PHE A 127 10.75 -6.71 6.65
CA PHE A 127 10.35 -8.05 7.06
C PHE A 127 8.97 -8.43 6.48
N LEU A 128 8.01 -7.50 6.53
CA LEU A 128 6.68 -7.69 5.96
C LEU A 128 6.71 -7.88 4.43
N LEU A 129 7.54 -7.10 3.71
CA LEU A 129 7.73 -7.28 2.27
C LEU A 129 8.28 -8.68 1.94
N MET A 130 9.35 -9.10 2.64
CA MET A 130 10.01 -10.38 2.37
C MET A 130 9.10 -11.57 2.69
N THR A 131 8.42 -11.54 3.84
CA THR A 131 7.47 -12.60 4.24
C THR A 131 6.29 -12.69 3.30
N SER A 132 5.74 -11.55 2.86
CA SER A 132 4.71 -11.50 1.81
C SER A 132 5.22 -12.09 0.51
N ALA A 133 6.38 -11.66 0.02
CA ALA A 133 6.93 -12.15 -1.25
C ALA A 133 7.13 -13.68 -1.24
N THR A 134 7.63 -14.24 -0.13
CA THR A 134 7.74 -15.69 0.05
C THR A 134 6.37 -16.38 0.11
N GLY A 135 5.40 -15.80 0.84
CA GLY A 135 4.05 -16.37 0.90
C GLY A 135 3.37 -16.40 -0.46
N LEU A 136 3.52 -15.32 -1.25
CA LEU A 136 2.95 -15.21 -2.59
C LEU A 136 3.57 -16.21 -3.55
N SER A 137 4.90 -16.38 -3.54
CA SER A 137 5.57 -17.33 -4.41
C SER A 137 5.14 -18.78 -4.10
N VAL A 138 5.06 -19.14 -2.83
CA VAL A 138 4.60 -20.47 -2.39
C VAL A 138 3.15 -20.71 -2.80
N CYS A 139 2.25 -19.75 -2.54
CA CYS A 139 0.84 -19.88 -2.92
C CYS A 139 0.67 -20.04 -4.43
N PHE A 140 1.44 -19.29 -5.22
CA PHE A 140 1.37 -19.36 -6.68
C PHE A 140 1.89 -20.69 -7.23
N ILE A 141 3.00 -21.20 -6.69
CA ILE A 141 3.54 -22.52 -7.06
C ILE A 141 2.53 -23.62 -6.73
N LEU A 142 1.98 -23.61 -5.50
CA LEU A 142 0.99 -24.61 -5.08
C LEU A 142 -0.30 -24.54 -5.89
N ALA A 143 -0.80 -23.33 -6.16
CA ALA A 143 -1.98 -23.14 -7.00
C ALA A 143 -1.75 -23.67 -8.42
N SER A 144 -0.56 -23.44 -9.00
CA SER A 144 -0.18 -23.94 -10.32
C SER A 144 -0.10 -25.47 -10.37
N ILE A 145 0.54 -26.10 -9.37
CA ILE A 145 0.62 -27.56 -9.26
C ILE A 145 -0.77 -28.18 -9.12
N LEU A 146 -1.60 -27.62 -8.24
CA LEU A 146 -2.97 -28.09 -8.03
C LEU A 146 -3.80 -27.99 -9.30
N LEU A 147 -3.68 -26.89 -10.03
CA LEU A 147 -4.40 -26.70 -11.29
C LEU A 147 -3.92 -27.67 -12.37
N SER A 148 -2.62 -28.02 -12.40
CA SER A 148 -2.06 -29.01 -13.32
C SER A 148 -2.60 -30.43 -13.09
N ILE A 149 -3.12 -30.76 -11.91
CA ILE A 149 -3.72 -32.07 -11.62
C ILE A 149 -5.09 -32.23 -12.33
N GLY A 150 -5.80 -31.12 -12.58
CA GLY A 150 -7.04 -31.14 -13.36
C GLY A 150 -8.24 -31.82 -12.70
N THR A 151 -8.22 -32.07 -11.38
CA THR A 151 -9.34 -32.65 -10.64
C THR A 151 -10.17 -31.58 -9.93
N LYS A 152 -11.47 -31.86 -9.69
CA LYS A 152 -12.34 -30.95 -8.92
C LYS A 152 -11.81 -30.66 -7.51
N SER A 153 -11.26 -31.67 -6.83
CA SER A 153 -10.65 -31.50 -5.51
C SER A 153 -9.45 -30.57 -5.55
N ALA A 154 -8.62 -30.67 -6.59
CA ALA A 154 -7.47 -29.79 -6.76
C ALA A 154 -7.89 -28.35 -7.10
N ALA A 155 -9.00 -28.15 -7.84
CA ALA A 155 -9.58 -26.84 -8.07
C ALA A 155 -10.04 -26.14 -6.77
N TYR A 156 -10.64 -26.87 -5.82
CA TYR A 156 -10.94 -26.33 -4.50
C TYR A 156 -9.67 -25.99 -3.70
N GLY A 157 -8.63 -26.82 -3.79
CA GLY A 157 -7.33 -26.52 -3.19
C GLY A 157 -6.70 -25.24 -3.78
N ALA A 158 -6.72 -25.10 -5.11
CA ALA A 158 -6.22 -23.91 -5.80
C ALA A 158 -7.02 -22.67 -5.42
N THR A 159 -8.34 -22.80 -5.26
CA THR A 159 -9.21 -21.73 -4.73
C THR A 159 -8.71 -21.29 -3.36
N ALA A 160 -8.49 -22.21 -2.41
CA ALA A 160 -7.98 -21.88 -1.08
C ALA A 160 -6.63 -21.16 -1.12
N MET A 161 -5.73 -21.55 -2.04
CA MET A 161 -4.45 -20.83 -2.24
C MET A 161 -4.66 -19.39 -2.71
N VAL A 162 -5.68 -19.10 -3.52
CA VAL A 162 -6.01 -17.71 -3.93
C VAL A 162 -6.46 -16.86 -2.74
N PHE A 163 -7.20 -17.43 -1.78
CA PHE A 163 -7.57 -16.72 -0.54
C PHE A 163 -6.34 -16.39 0.29
N ILE A 164 -5.43 -17.35 0.48
CA ILE A 164 -4.19 -17.16 1.24
C ILE A 164 -3.28 -16.15 0.52
N PHE A 165 -3.22 -16.19 -0.81
CA PHE A 165 -2.51 -15.21 -1.63
C PHE A 165 -3.00 -13.78 -1.38
N GLN A 166 -4.33 -13.56 -1.29
CA GLN A 166 -4.88 -12.24 -0.95
C GLN A 166 -4.50 -11.78 0.47
N ILE A 167 -4.37 -12.71 1.42
CA ILE A 167 -3.93 -12.39 2.78
C ILE A 167 -2.49 -11.88 2.76
N PHE A 168 -1.58 -12.59 2.09
CA PHE A 168 -0.19 -12.15 1.97
C PHE A 168 -0.05 -10.82 1.21
N LEU A 169 -0.84 -10.62 0.14
CA LEU A 169 -0.88 -9.34 -0.57
C LEU A 169 -1.29 -8.19 0.36
N GLY A 170 -2.31 -8.40 1.19
CA GLY A 170 -2.75 -7.41 2.18
C GLY A 170 -1.64 -7.07 3.17
N ILE A 171 -0.97 -8.09 3.72
CA ILE A 171 0.07 -7.91 4.73
C ILE A 171 1.29 -7.14 4.19
N GLY A 172 1.78 -7.48 3.00
CA GLY A 172 3.06 -6.99 2.50
C GLY A 172 3.02 -5.62 1.84
N TYR A 173 2.02 -5.34 1.02
CA TYR A 173 2.10 -4.24 0.04
C TYR A 173 1.39 -2.96 0.47
N LEU A 174 0.32 -3.06 1.27
CA LEU A 174 -0.39 -1.90 1.83
C LEU A 174 0.51 -0.95 2.65
N PRO A 175 1.35 -1.43 3.59
CA PRO A 175 2.16 -0.53 4.39
C PRO A 175 3.25 0.20 3.59
N ILE A 176 3.63 -0.30 2.41
CA ILE A 176 4.73 0.25 1.59
C ILE A 176 4.24 1.39 0.69
N VAL A 177 3.00 1.31 0.22
CA VAL A 177 2.42 2.32 -0.68
C VAL A 177 2.06 3.61 0.06
N SER A 178 1.91 3.61 1.39
CA SER A 178 1.56 4.86 2.10
C SER A 178 2.70 5.90 2.02
N PRO A 179 2.54 7.00 1.27
CA PRO A 179 3.58 8.03 1.14
C PRO A 179 3.86 8.73 2.47
N THR A 180 2.90 8.70 3.41
CA THR A 180 3.00 9.28 4.75
C THR A 180 4.19 8.74 5.55
N ILE A 181 4.58 7.48 5.36
CA ILE A 181 5.62 6.87 6.21
C ILE A 181 7.02 7.00 5.59
N ALA A 182 7.12 7.16 4.27
CA ALA A 182 8.35 7.60 3.62
C ALA A 182 8.73 9.03 4.04
N TYR A 183 7.73 9.91 4.17
CA TYR A 183 7.91 11.26 4.70
C TYR A 183 8.36 11.23 6.17
N LEU A 184 7.73 10.42 7.02
CA LEU A 184 8.13 10.29 8.43
C LEU A 184 9.53 9.68 8.62
N ASP A 185 9.96 8.74 7.78
CA ASP A 185 11.34 8.20 7.82
C ASP A 185 12.37 9.26 7.38
N SER A 186 12.03 10.09 6.38
CA SER A 186 12.90 11.22 5.98
C SER A 186 13.00 12.32 7.06
N VAL A 187 11.98 12.46 7.91
CA VAL A 187 11.96 13.41 9.03
C VAL A 187 12.63 12.83 10.29
N ARG A 188 12.58 11.50 10.49
CA ARG A 188 13.19 10.83 11.66
C ARG A 188 14.70 10.64 11.58
N HIS A 189 15.27 10.61 10.38
CA HIS A 189 16.71 10.48 10.19
C HIS A 189 17.28 11.63 9.35
N PRO A 190 17.39 12.84 9.95
CA PRO A 190 18.19 13.91 9.36
C PRO A 190 19.66 13.58 9.59
N TYR A 191 20.30 12.94 8.61
CA TYR A 191 21.76 12.84 8.54
C TYR A 191 22.23 13.37 7.19
#